data_AF-A0A0F8WTY0-F1
#
_entry.id   AF-A0A0F8WTY0-F1
#
_cell.length_a   1.000
_cell.length_b   1.000
_cell.length_c   1.000
_cell.angle_alpha   90.00
_cell.angle_beta   90.00
_cell.angle_gamma   90.00
#
_symmetry.space_group_name_H-M   'P 1'
#
loop_
_entity.id
_entity.type
_entity.pdbx_description
1 polymer ?
#
loop_
_entity_poly.entity_id
_entity_poly.type
_entity_poly.pdbx_seq_one_letter_code
_entity_poly.pdbx_strand_id
1 'polypeptide(L)'
;MSALSQSPTLGLIARALSILPIAFGINAFLRPAHALSFFHFDPPASEADRKMVDSLMAVYGARDIFMGLALFSAASLGSRKTLGCTLISTSAVAMVDGLVCYSHGNSPWDHWGYAPVLTALGIVFLGVFDRTKRGRSQSPGSSWQPLLPDEEESTDLKLAILASLHPTHEEETLLEALILSDGSVARASDALKDQKSRPAQKQLGKSGVGHQASLSSYLGAPSRNVRSPKRQITKRGKTTYLYRPEDIETHTPCSIIHNFLPVEEADALLLELLAEVPSYKKQTFQLFGREVSSSHTFCLYAQNEEAAERQKNEYFNDGKKTEDVRYLLPEMRKASSKVQEAVNREIQRRIRDVYPDGKKLKYQSPDPGLGVAREFRVRKIVAPDEDYRKDNGSLADAQGQMSIHLPHNSLLVMHAEMQEEWKHCIAPARTIDQHPLSGTMRINITYRQYRTSLHPKFMPKCRCGVPTILRCVQQKKENHGRYMWMCHTNYIPGQKGCSFFQWAEFDDDGEPPWASYSKRKEVEINTGVS
;
A
#
# COMPACT_ATOMS: atom_id res chain seq x y z
N MET A 1 6.55 37.43 -24.40
CA MET A 1 5.08 37.32 -24.34
C MET A 1 4.78 36.15 -23.44
N SER A 2 4.15 36.37 -22.30
CA SER A 2 3.74 35.32 -21.36
C SER A 2 2.88 34.28 -22.07
N ALA A 3 2.96 33.01 -21.64
CA ALA A 3 2.06 31.96 -22.12
C ALA A 3 0.61 32.44 -21.99
N LEU A 4 -0.22 32.21 -23.01
CA LEU A 4 -1.62 32.64 -23.03
C LEU A 4 -2.37 32.01 -21.85
N SER A 5 -2.04 30.76 -21.52
CA SER A 5 -2.55 30.03 -20.35
C SER A 5 -2.23 30.68 -19.00
N GLN A 6 -1.24 31.57 -18.94
CA GLN A 6 -0.77 32.25 -17.73
C GLN A 6 -1.30 33.68 -17.57
N SER A 7 -2.22 34.11 -18.45
CA SER A 7 -2.79 35.46 -18.38
C SER A 7 -3.62 35.68 -17.10
N PRO A 8 -3.29 36.67 -16.26
CA PRO A 8 -4.09 37.00 -15.06
C PRO A 8 -5.50 37.47 -15.43
N THR A 9 -5.65 38.13 -16.59
CA THR A 9 -6.94 38.58 -17.11
C THR A 9 -7.86 37.41 -17.43
N LEU A 10 -7.34 36.34 -18.05
CA LEU A 10 -8.12 35.13 -18.31
C LEU A 10 -8.54 34.43 -17.01
N GLY A 11 -7.68 34.46 -15.98
CA GLY A 11 -8.03 33.96 -14.64
C GLY A 11 -9.18 34.73 -14.00
N LEU A 12 -9.24 36.05 -14.17
CA LEU A 12 -10.35 36.89 -13.70
C LEU A 12 -11.65 36.58 -14.46
N ILE A 13 -11.56 36.40 -15.78
CA ILE A 13 -12.70 36.02 -16.63
C ILE A 13 -13.27 34.66 -16.18
N ALA A 14 -12.43 33.66 -15.91
CA ALA A 14 -12.89 32.36 -15.44
C ALA A 14 -13.63 32.42 -14.08
N ARG A 15 -13.18 33.28 -13.16
CA ARG A 15 -13.88 33.55 -11.89
C ARG A 15 -15.20 34.28 -12.09
N ALA A 16 -15.29 35.18 -13.06
CA ALA A 16 -16.56 35.82 -13.41
C ALA A 16 -17.54 34.80 -13.98
N LEU A 17 -17.07 33.89 -14.85
CA LEU A 17 -17.90 32.86 -15.47
C LEU A 17 -18.45 31.84 -14.46
N SER A 18 -17.76 31.59 -13.34
CA SER A 18 -18.28 30.69 -12.29
C SER A 18 -19.51 31.23 -11.58
N ILE A 19 -19.82 32.52 -11.70
CA ILE A 19 -21.04 33.11 -11.13
C ILE A 19 -22.28 32.63 -11.91
N LEU A 20 -22.15 32.30 -13.20
CA LEU A 20 -23.30 31.95 -14.04
C LEU A 20 -24.05 30.71 -13.54
N PRO A 21 -23.41 29.53 -13.31
CA PRO A 21 -24.13 28.38 -12.76
C PRO A 21 -24.69 28.64 -11.36
N ILE A 22 -24.00 29.43 -10.53
CA ILE A 22 -24.49 29.79 -9.19
C ILE A 22 -25.79 30.60 -9.30
N ALA A 23 -25.83 31.58 -10.21
CA ALA A 23 -27.02 32.40 -10.44
C ALA A 23 -28.20 31.58 -10.98
N PHE A 24 -27.95 30.70 -11.96
CA PHE A 24 -28.98 29.79 -12.47
C PHE A 24 -29.48 28.83 -11.40
N GLY A 25 -28.59 28.28 -10.58
CA GLY A 25 -28.97 27.37 -9.51
C GLY A 25 -29.76 28.04 -8.39
N ILE A 26 -29.41 29.27 -8.02
CA ILE A 26 -30.21 30.09 -7.08
C ILE A 26 -31.58 30.40 -7.69
N ASN A 27 -31.65 30.75 -8.98
CA ASN A 27 -32.92 30.99 -9.67
C ASN A 27 -33.80 29.73 -9.71
N ALA A 28 -33.23 28.54 -9.96
CA ALA A 28 -33.97 27.28 -9.93
C ALA A 28 -34.49 26.90 -8.54
N PHE A 29 -33.77 27.30 -7.48
CA PHE A 29 -34.20 27.07 -6.10
C PHE A 29 -35.30 28.05 -5.65
N LEU A 30 -35.17 29.34 -5.99
CA LEU A 30 -36.08 30.39 -5.52
C LEU A 30 -37.27 30.64 -6.44
N ARG A 31 -37.12 30.38 -7.75
CA ARG A 31 -38.13 30.63 -8.79
C ARG A 31 -38.16 29.49 -9.81
N PRO A 32 -38.58 28.27 -9.43
CA PRO A 32 -38.59 27.09 -10.31
C PRO A 32 -39.26 27.33 -11.66
N ALA A 33 -40.42 27.99 -11.69
CA ALA A 33 -41.14 28.30 -12.94
C ALA A 33 -40.36 29.22 -13.89
N HIS A 34 -39.59 30.18 -13.34
CA HIS A 34 -38.74 31.06 -14.12
C HIS A 34 -37.43 30.36 -14.56
N ALA A 35 -36.95 29.38 -13.80
CA ALA A 35 -35.83 28.55 -14.24
C ALA A 35 -36.26 27.62 -15.39
N LEU A 36 -37.47 27.07 -15.30
CA LEU A 36 -38.04 26.17 -16.31
C LEU A 36 -38.24 26.87 -17.66
N SER A 37 -38.53 28.17 -17.68
CA SER A 37 -38.67 28.93 -18.93
C SER A 37 -37.37 29.05 -19.74
N PHE A 38 -36.19 28.91 -19.13
CA PHE A 38 -34.92 28.84 -19.89
C PHE A 38 -34.81 27.56 -20.72
N PHE A 39 -35.55 26.51 -20.35
CA PHE A 39 -35.68 25.29 -21.16
C PHE A 39 -36.84 25.37 -22.16
N HIS A 40 -37.55 26.52 -22.21
CA HIS A 40 -38.81 26.72 -22.92
C HIS A 40 -39.90 25.69 -22.54
N PHE A 41 -39.91 25.27 -21.28
CA PHE A 41 -40.93 24.39 -20.75
C PHE A 41 -41.97 25.17 -19.95
N ASP A 42 -43.24 24.86 -20.20
CA ASP A 42 -44.34 25.41 -19.44
C ASP A 42 -44.50 24.66 -18.10
N PRO A 43 -44.81 25.37 -17.01
CA PRO A 43 -45.10 24.72 -15.74
C PRO A 43 -46.34 23.81 -15.86
N PRO A 44 -46.34 22.61 -15.26
CA PRO A 44 -47.48 21.69 -15.35
C PRO A 44 -48.78 22.30 -14.83
N ALA A 45 -49.90 22.01 -15.50
CA ALA A 45 -51.23 22.48 -15.10
C ALA A 45 -51.75 21.78 -13.83
N SER A 46 -51.34 20.54 -13.60
CA SER A 46 -51.66 19.73 -12.42
C SER A 46 -50.85 20.18 -11.20
N GLU A 47 -51.51 20.34 -10.05
CA GLU A 47 -50.82 20.71 -8.80
C GLU A 47 -49.81 19.66 -8.34
N ALA A 48 -50.11 18.37 -8.56
CA ALA A 48 -49.22 17.27 -8.19
C ALA A 48 -47.95 17.25 -9.05
N ASP A 49 -48.11 17.45 -10.36
CA ASP A 49 -46.98 17.47 -11.30
C ASP A 49 -46.12 18.72 -11.09
N ARG A 50 -46.75 19.86 -10.79
CA ARG A 50 -46.04 21.09 -10.45
C ARG A 50 -45.16 20.92 -9.22
N LYS A 51 -45.67 20.30 -8.14
CA LYS A 51 -44.89 20.00 -6.93
C LYS A 51 -43.70 19.09 -7.21
N MET A 52 -43.85 18.10 -8.08
CA MET A 52 -42.76 17.22 -8.50
C MET A 52 -41.71 17.98 -9.32
N VAL A 53 -42.13 18.77 -10.30
CA VAL A 53 -41.22 19.58 -11.13
C VAL A 53 -40.49 20.62 -10.28
N ASP A 54 -41.16 21.31 -9.36
CA ASP A 54 -40.53 22.27 -8.44
C ASP A 54 -39.45 21.60 -7.58
N SER A 55 -39.72 20.38 -7.09
CA SER A 55 -38.75 19.59 -6.32
C SER A 55 -37.55 19.16 -7.16
N LEU A 56 -37.76 18.79 -8.43
CA LEU A 56 -36.69 18.47 -9.38
C LEU A 56 -35.86 19.71 -9.74
N MET A 57 -36.50 20.87 -9.89
CA MET A 57 -35.81 22.15 -10.10
C MET A 57 -34.97 22.57 -8.90
N ALA A 58 -35.40 22.28 -7.67
CA ALA A 58 -34.56 22.49 -6.50
C ALA A 58 -33.31 21.58 -6.50
N VAL A 59 -33.45 20.30 -6.90
CA VAL A 59 -32.30 19.37 -7.05
C VAL A 59 -31.36 19.79 -8.17
N TYR A 60 -31.91 20.22 -9.31
CA TYR A 60 -31.17 20.80 -10.42
C TYR A 60 -30.38 22.04 -9.94
N GLY A 61 -31.04 22.96 -9.24
CA GLY A 61 -30.41 24.18 -8.74
C GLY A 61 -29.27 23.94 -7.77
N ALA A 62 -29.39 22.94 -6.89
CA ALA A 62 -28.31 22.55 -5.98
C ALA A 62 -27.06 22.04 -6.73
N ARG A 63 -27.26 21.32 -7.85
CA ARG A 63 -26.16 20.82 -8.70
C ARG A 63 -25.48 21.96 -9.47
N ASP A 64 -26.25 22.93 -9.95
CA ASP A 64 -25.72 24.11 -10.63
C ASP A 64 -24.90 25.01 -9.69
N ILE A 65 -25.36 25.19 -8.44
CA ILE A 65 -24.58 25.88 -7.40
C ILE A 65 -23.27 25.13 -7.12
N PHE A 66 -23.32 23.81 -6.95
CA PHE A 66 -22.12 22.99 -6.75
C PHE A 66 -21.14 23.12 -7.93
N MET A 67 -21.63 23.04 -9.17
CA MET A 67 -20.81 23.18 -10.37
C MET A 67 -20.12 24.56 -10.42
N GLY A 68 -20.85 25.63 -10.11
CA GLY A 68 -20.28 26.97 -10.04
C GLY A 68 -19.23 27.14 -8.93
N LEU A 69 -19.47 26.58 -7.74
CA LEU A 69 -18.48 26.57 -6.65
C LEU A 69 -17.23 25.75 -6.99
N ALA A 70 -17.40 24.62 -7.68
CA ALA A 70 -16.28 23.80 -8.15
C ALA A 70 -15.43 24.55 -9.17
N LEU A 71 -16.06 25.24 -10.12
CA LEU A 71 -15.38 26.09 -11.10
C LEU A 71 -14.66 27.28 -10.44
N PHE A 72 -15.30 27.94 -9.47
CA PHE A 72 -14.67 29.03 -8.71
C PHE A 72 -13.45 28.55 -7.90
N SER A 73 -13.57 27.37 -7.28
CA SER A 73 -12.50 26.73 -6.52
C SER A 73 -11.33 26.36 -7.43
N ALA A 74 -11.62 25.79 -8.60
CA ALA A 74 -10.60 25.50 -9.61
C ALA A 74 -9.92 26.79 -10.13
N ALA A 75 -10.68 27.88 -10.29
CA ALA A 75 -10.15 29.16 -10.74
C ALA A 75 -9.31 29.90 -9.68
N SER A 76 -9.55 29.62 -8.40
CA SER A 76 -8.92 30.34 -7.29
C SER A 76 -7.81 29.57 -6.59
N LEU A 77 -7.94 28.26 -6.47
CA LEU A 77 -7.05 27.38 -5.71
C LEU A 77 -6.46 26.25 -6.57
N GLY A 78 -7.08 25.95 -7.72
CA GLY A 78 -6.69 24.83 -8.59
C GLY A 78 -5.52 25.15 -9.51
N SER A 79 -4.94 24.10 -10.08
CA SER A 79 -3.98 24.25 -11.20
C SER A 79 -4.69 24.77 -12.45
N ARG A 80 -3.95 25.38 -13.38
CA ARG A 80 -4.50 25.84 -14.68
C ARG A 80 -5.10 24.69 -15.49
N LYS A 81 -4.49 23.50 -15.43
CA LYS A 81 -5.02 22.29 -16.06
C LYS A 81 -6.35 21.86 -15.43
N THR A 82 -6.44 21.90 -14.10
CA THR A 82 -7.69 21.64 -13.37
C THR A 82 -8.78 22.63 -13.77
N LEU A 83 -8.46 23.92 -13.87
CA LEU A 83 -9.39 24.94 -14.35
C LEU A 83 -9.83 24.67 -15.79
N GLY A 84 -8.89 24.33 -16.69
CA GLY A 84 -9.18 24.00 -18.08
C GLY A 84 -10.13 22.80 -18.23
N CYS A 85 -9.85 21.70 -17.52
CA CYS A 85 -10.74 20.54 -17.48
C CYS A 85 -12.13 20.89 -16.93
N THR A 86 -12.19 21.67 -15.85
CA THR A 86 -13.47 22.05 -15.23
C THR A 86 -14.32 22.91 -16.17
N LEU A 87 -13.72 23.85 -16.90
CA LEU A 87 -14.41 24.67 -17.91
C LEU A 87 -15.00 23.83 -19.05
N ILE A 88 -14.24 22.85 -19.55
CA ILE A 88 -14.71 21.93 -20.60
C ILE A 88 -15.85 21.04 -20.07
N SER A 89 -15.73 20.53 -18.85
CA SER A 89 -16.80 19.74 -18.22
C SER A 89 -18.07 20.57 -18.02
N THR A 90 -17.96 21.84 -17.59
CA THR A 90 -19.12 22.76 -17.50
C THR A 90 -19.73 23.02 -18.87
N SER A 91 -18.92 23.16 -19.92
CA SER A 91 -19.42 23.28 -21.29
C SER A 91 -20.20 22.04 -21.75
N ALA A 92 -19.80 20.84 -21.33
CA ALA A 92 -20.50 19.60 -21.70
C ALA A 92 -21.91 19.52 -21.08
N VAL A 93 -22.09 20.03 -19.86
CA VAL A 93 -23.41 20.11 -19.22
C VAL A 93 -24.34 21.01 -20.03
N ALA A 94 -23.89 22.22 -20.37
CA ALA A 94 -24.66 23.17 -21.19
C ALA A 94 -25.00 22.62 -22.59
N MET A 95 -24.13 21.79 -23.17
CA MET A 95 -24.41 21.08 -24.43
C MET A 95 -25.56 20.08 -24.27
N VAL A 96 -25.56 19.30 -23.19
CA VAL A 96 -26.63 18.34 -22.87
C VAL A 96 -27.95 19.05 -22.62
N ASP A 97 -27.95 20.16 -21.87
CA ASP A 97 -29.16 20.95 -21.61
C ASP A 97 -29.80 21.45 -22.91
N GLY A 98 -29.00 22.02 -23.81
CA GLY A 98 -29.51 22.45 -25.12
C GLY A 98 -29.98 21.27 -26.00
N LEU A 99 -29.35 20.09 -25.90
CA LEU A 99 -29.83 18.89 -26.59
C LEU A 99 -31.20 18.44 -26.08
N VAL A 100 -31.44 18.55 -24.78
CA VAL A 100 -32.75 18.27 -24.16
C VAL A 100 -33.80 19.28 -24.62
N CYS A 101 -33.47 20.57 -24.71
CA CYS A 101 -34.39 21.56 -25.31
C CYS A 101 -34.72 21.21 -26.77
N TYR A 102 -33.69 20.89 -27.56
CA TYR A 102 -33.85 20.55 -28.96
C TYR A 102 -34.71 19.30 -29.17
N SER A 103 -34.56 18.27 -28.32
CA SER A 103 -35.36 17.04 -28.42
C SER A 103 -36.85 17.26 -28.15
N HIS A 104 -37.21 18.38 -27.52
CA HIS A 104 -38.59 18.77 -27.24
C HIS A 104 -39.10 19.85 -28.22
N GLY A 105 -38.36 20.12 -29.31
CA GLY A 105 -38.76 21.09 -30.34
C GLY A 105 -38.46 22.55 -29.97
N ASN A 106 -37.73 22.80 -28.89
CA ASN A 106 -37.38 24.13 -28.41
C ASN A 106 -36.01 24.59 -28.92
N SER A 107 -35.76 25.90 -28.85
CA SER A 107 -34.48 26.48 -29.23
C SER A 107 -33.37 26.04 -28.24
N PRO A 108 -32.24 25.47 -28.71
CA PRO A 108 -31.12 25.10 -27.83
C PRO A 108 -30.20 26.28 -27.47
N TRP A 109 -30.40 27.44 -28.11
CA TRP A 109 -29.43 28.53 -28.14
C TRP A 109 -29.22 29.23 -26.80
N ASP A 110 -30.22 29.19 -25.91
CA ASP A 110 -30.12 29.74 -24.56
C ASP A 110 -29.07 29.00 -23.70
N HIS A 111 -28.79 27.73 -24.03
CA HIS A 111 -27.75 26.91 -23.39
C HIS A 111 -26.46 26.82 -24.24
N TRP A 112 -26.59 26.71 -25.56
CA TRP A 112 -25.43 26.55 -26.45
C TRP A 112 -24.64 27.85 -26.68
N GLY A 113 -25.21 29.03 -26.39
CA GLY A 113 -24.55 30.32 -26.65
C GLY A 113 -23.22 30.52 -25.92
N TYR A 114 -23.07 29.99 -24.71
CA TYR A 114 -21.86 30.19 -23.88
C TYR A 114 -20.91 28.97 -23.85
N ALA A 115 -21.38 27.79 -24.27
CA ALA A 115 -20.59 26.57 -24.26
C ALA A 115 -19.32 26.63 -25.15
N PRO A 116 -19.35 27.15 -26.40
CA PRO A 116 -18.14 27.34 -27.19
C PRO A 116 -17.10 28.25 -26.52
N VAL A 117 -17.55 29.27 -25.78
CA VAL A 117 -16.68 30.19 -25.03
C VAL A 117 -15.98 29.45 -23.89
N LEU A 118 -16.72 28.65 -23.13
CA LEU A 118 -16.15 27.83 -22.05
C LEU A 118 -15.15 26.80 -22.58
N THR A 119 -15.47 26.14 -23.69
CA THR A 119 -14.58 25.17 -24.35
C THR A 119 -13.29 25.84 -24.84
N ALA A 120 -13.40 26.97 -25.54
CA ALA A 120 -12.24 27.70 -26.04
C ALA A 120 -11.33 28.17 -24.90
N LEU A 121 -11.91 28.73 -23.84
CA LEU A 121 -11.17 29.17 -22.67
C LEU A 121 -10.51 27.98 -21.94
N GLY A 122 -11.20 26.83 -21.86
CA GLY A 122 -10.67 25.60 -21.31
C GLY A 122 -9.45 25.09 -22.07
N ILE A 123 -9.51 25.07 -23.41
CA ILE A 123 -8.39 24.67 -24.29
C ILE A 123 -7.19 25.62 -24.12
N VAL A 124 -7.42 26.92 -23.95
CA VAL A 124 -6.35 27.89 -23.66
C VAL A 124 -5.67 27.59 -22.32
N PHE A 125 -6.45 27.28 -21.26
CA PHE A 125 -5.89 26.92 -19.95
C PHE A 125 -5.18 25.57 -19.92
N LEU A 126 -5.49 24.67 -20.85
CA LEU A 126 -4.75 23.43 -21.07
C LEU A 126 -3.40 23.64 -21.77
N GLY A 127 -3.09 24.87 -22.22
CA GLY A 127 -1.80 25.23 -22.80
C GLY A 127 -1.65 24.90 -24.29
N VAL A 128 -2.74 24.56 -24.98
CA VAL A 128 -2.72 24.13 -26.40
C VAL A 128 -2.19 25.22 -27.35
N PHE A 129 -2.33 26.49 -26.99
CA PHE A 129 -1.90 27.63 -27.79
C PHE A 129 -0.64 28.34 -27.27
N ASP A 130 0.03 27.76 -26.28
CA ASP A 130 1.28 28.33 -25.77
C ASP A 130 2.39 28.11 -26.82
N ARG A 131 2.82 29.20 -27.48
CA ARG A 131 3.90 29.14 -28.48
C ARG A 131 5.21 28.70 -27.82
N THR A 132 5.62 27.46 -28.06
CA THR A 132 6.99 27.00 -27.84
C THR A 132 7.92 27.69 -28.83
N LYS A 133 8.77 28.60 -28.36
CA LYS A 133 9.87 29.12 -29.18
C LYS A 133 10.88 27.99 -29.41
N ARG A 134 10.84 27.38 -30.59
CA ARG A 134 11.95 26.66 -31.21
C ARG A 134 13.06 27.66 -31.59
N GLY A 135 14.23 27.50 -30.99
CA GLY A 135 15.57 27.84 -31.51
C GLY A 135 15.93 29.30 -31.81
N ARG A 136 16.83 29.89 -30.99
CA ARG A 136 17.97 30.65 -31.52
C ARG A 136 19.15 30.58 -30.55
N SER A 137 20.27 30.06 -31.06
CA SER A 137 21.60 30.05 -30.45
C SER A 137 22.06 31.47 -30.10
N GLN A 138 22.52 31.67 -28.87
CA GLN A 138 23.52 32.68 -28.48
C GLN A 138 24.12 32.26 -27.13
N SER A 139 25.45 32.07 -27.11
CA SER A 139 26.30 31.82 -25.95
C SER A 139 26.73 33.13 -25.27
N PRO A 140 27.49 33.09 -24.16
CA PRO A 140 27.02 33.00 -22.78
C PRO A 140 27.25 34.31 -22.01
N GLY A 141 26.32 34.68 -21.13
CA GLY A 141 26.48 35.84 -20.27
C GLY A 141 25.55 35.81 -19.06
N SER A 142 26.16 35.60 -17.89
CA SER A 142 25.69 35.96 -16.54
C SER A 142 24.34 35.45 -16.02
N SER A 143 24.46 34.64 -14.96
CA SER A 143 23.58 34.48 -13.78
C SER A 143 22.06 34.49 -13.99
N TRP A 144 21.39 33.36 -13.72
CA TRP A 144 20.45 33.13 -12.61
C TRP A 144 19.73 31.77 -12.80
N GLN A 145 19.49 31.09 -11.68
CA GLN A 145 18.89 29.75 -11.55
C GLN A 145 17.43 29.69 -12.02
N PRO A 146 16.94 28.56 -12.60
CA PRO A 146 15.51 28.31 -12.74
C PRO A 146 14.97 27.33 -11.70
N LEU A 147 13.98 27.80 -10.93
CA LEU A 147 12.99 26.98 -10.24
C LEU A 147 12.12 26.25 -11.28
N LEU A 148 12.15 24.91 -11.32
CA LEU A 148 11.24 24.10 -12.11
C LEU A 148 10.20 23.41 -11.21
N PRO A 149 8.89 23.49 -11.52
CA PRO A 149 7.84 22.68 -10.90
C PRO A 149 7.91 21.22 -11.38
N ASP A 150 7.65 20.31 -10.44
CA ASP A 150 7.66 18.85 -10.56
C ASP A 150 6.39 18.37 -11.29
N GLU A 151 6.48 18.03 -12.58
CA GLU A 151 5.51 17.16 -13.26
C GLU A 151 6.26 15.96 -13.86
N GLU A 152 5.70 14.77 -13.60
CA GLU A 152 6.17 13.46 -14.03
C GLU A 152 6.25 13.33 -15.56
N GLU A 153 7.41 13.65 -16.15
CA GLU A 153 7.74 13.16 -17.49
C GLU A 153 7.95 11.63 -17.46
N SER A 154 7.42 10.90 -18.45
CA SER A 154 7.63 9.45 -18.55
C SER A 154 9.12 9.13 -18.68
N THR A 155 9.55 8.00 -18.12
CA THR A 155 10.95 7.55 -18.18
C THR A 155 11.47 7.53 -19.62
N ASP A 156 10.64 7.10 -20.58
CA ASP A 156 10.99 7.05 -22.00
C ASP A 156 11.31 8.44 -22.58
N LEU A 157 10.59 9.48 -22.16
CA LEU A 157 10.86 10.86 -22.59
C LEU A 157 12.20 11.35 -22.00
N LYS A 158 12.46 11.05 -20.73
CA LYS A 158 13.71 11.41 -20.06
C LYS A 158 14.92 10.69 -20.65
N LEU A 159 14.76 9.43 -21.04
CA LEU A 159 15.76 8.66 -21.80
C LEU A 159 15.98 9.25 -23.18
N ALA A 160 14.92 9.62 -23.90
CA ALA A 160 15.04 10.27 -25.21
C ALA A 160 15.77 11.61 -25.13
N ILE A 161 15.52 12.39 -24.06
CA ILE A 161 16.26 13.64 -23.82
C ILE A 161 17.73 13.35 -23.52
N LEU A 162 18.04 12.35 -22.68
CA LEU A 162 19.43 11.97 -22.38
C LEU A 162 20.15 11.41 -23.61
N ALA A 163 19.49 10.60 -24.44
CA ALA A 163 20.04 10.07 -25.69
C ALA A 163 20.35 11.19 -26.69
N SER A 164 19.54 12.24 -26.72
CA SER A 164 19.80 13.45 -27.52
C SER A 164 21.00 14.25 -26.99
N LEU A 165 21.15 14.35 -25.67
CA LEU A 165 22.25 15.08 -25.02
C LEU A 165 23.58 14.31 -25.01
N HIS A 166 23.53 12.97 -25.03
CA HIS A 166 24.67 12.07 -24.98
C HIS A 166 24.56 10.97 -26.05
N PRO A 167 24.68 11.30 -27.35
CA PRO A 167 24.46 10.34 -28.45
C PRO A 167 25.46 9.19 -28.50
N THR A 168 26.56 9.28 -27.74
CA THR A 168 27.65 8.31 -27.68
C THR A 168 27.49 7.27 -26.58
N HIS A 169 26.37 7.26 -25.86
CA HIS A 169 26.11 6.36 -24.75
C HIS A 169 24.91 5.48 -25.06
N GLU A 170 25.02 4.20 -24.69
CA GLU A 170 23.95 3.23 -24.89
C GLU A 170 22.79 3.53 -23.93
N GLU A 171 21.58 3.13 -24.34
CA GLU A 171 20.34 3.39 -23.59
C GLU A 171 20.40 2.89 -22.14
N GLU A 172 21.07 1.75 -21.92
CA GLU A 172 21.29 1.17 -20.60
C GLU A 172 22.11 2.10 -19.68
N THR A 173 23.14 2.75 -20.22
CA THR A 173 23.97 3.74 -19.49
C THR A 173 23.18 5.02 -19.18
N LEU A 174 22.31 5.43 -20.10
CA LEU A 174 21.46 6.61 -19.92
C LEU A 174 20.39 6.37 -18.86
N LEU A 175 19.80 5.17 -18.83
CA LEU A 175 18.86 4.75 -17.81
C LEU A 175 19.51 4.64 -16.44
N GLU A 176 20.71 4.08 -16.36
CA GLU A 176 21.48 4.01 -15.12
C GLU A 176 21.79 5.42 -14.58
N ALA A 177 22.26 6.34 -15.44
CA ALA A 177 22.51 7.73 -15.06
C ALA A 177 21.23 8.45 -14.58
N LEU A 178 20.08 8.16 -15.22
CA LEU A 178 18.78 8.71 -14.85
C LEU A 178 18.29 8.18 -13.49
N ILE A 179 18.49 6.89 -13.22
CA ILE A 179 18.18 6.24 -11.94
C ILE A 179 19.05 6.82 -10.82
N LEU A 180 20.37 6.97 -11.06
CA LEU A 180 21.32 7.58 -10.11
C LEU A 180 21.00 9.04 -9.79
N SER A 181 20.19 9.67 -10.64
CA SER A 181 19.82 11.08 -10.55
C SER A 181 18.39 11.30 -10.06
N ASP A 182 17.77 10.28 -9.44
CA ASP A 182 16.37 10.27 -9.01
C ASP A 182 15.39 10.72 -10.12
N GLY A 183 15.63 10.31 -11.36
CA GLY A 183 14.80 10.71 -12.50
C GLY A 183 15.02 12.15 -12.97
N SER A 184 16.10 12.81 -12.54
CA SER A 184 16.49 14.14 -13.00
C SER A 184 17.43 14.07 -14.21
N VAL A 185 16.95 14.50 -15.37
CA VAL A 185 17.73 14.56 -16.62
C VAL A 185 18.96 15.47 -16.49
N ALA A 186 18.85 16.59 -15.76
CA ALA A 186 19.96 17.53 -15.57
C ALA A 186 21.13 16.89 -14.81
N ARG A 187 20.84 16.28 -13.64
CA ARG A 187 21.84 15.57 -12.83
C ARG A 187 22.45 14.38 -13.58
N ALA A 188 21.63 13.64 -14.33
CA ALA A 188 22.09 12.50 -15.12
C ALA A 188 23.03 12.94 -16.24
N SER A 189 22.69 14.05 -16.92
CA SER A 189 23.50 14.61 -17.99
C SER A 189 24.87 15.09 -17.49
N ASP A 190 24.95 15.68 -16.30
CA ASP A 190 26.22 16.15 -15.74
C ASP A 190 27.12 14.99 -15.30
N ALA A 191 26.54 13.94 -14.71
CA ALA A 191 27.28 12.72 -14.35
C ALA A 191 27.92 12.03 -15.59
N LEU A 192 27.22 12.05 -16.73
CA LEU A 192 27.70 11.50 -18.00
C LEU A 192 28.83 12.34 -18.63
N LYS A 193 28.85 13.66 -18.41
CA LYS A 193 29.96 14.53 -18.89
C LYS A 193 31.25 14.26 -18.16
N ASP A 194 31.19 14.01 -16.84
CA ASP A 194 32.38 13.77 -16.01
C ASP A 194 33.07 12.43 -16.32
N GLN A 195 32.35 11.44 -16.85
CA GLN A 195 32.93 10.14 -17.24
C GLN A 195 33.94 10.22 -18.39
N LYS A 196 33.90 11.28 -19.23
CA LYS A 196 34.92 11.49 -20.28
C LYS A 196 36.33 11.81 -19.75
N SER A 197 36.50 12.00 -18.44
CA SER A 197 37.76 12.45 -17.82
C SER A 197 38.56 11.39 -17.05
N ARG A 198 38.09 10.14 -16.92
CA ARG A 198 38.80 9.08 -16.16
C ARG A 198 39.35 7.96 -17.06
N PRO A 199 40.58 7.45 -16.83
CA PRO A 199 41.11 6.34 -17.61
C PRO A 199 40.36 5.03 -17.31
N ALA A 200 40.05 4.26 -18.37
CA ALA A 200 39.31 3.02 -18.30
C ALA A 200 40.10 1.91 -17.56
N GLN A 201 39.54 1.40 -16.45
CA GLN A 201 40.04 0.22 -15.78
C GLN A 201 39.14 -0.98 -16.14
N LYS A 202 39.76 -2.00 -16.75
CA LYS A 202 39.14 -3.20 -17.33
C LYS A 202 38.12 -3.87 -16.41
N GLN A 203 36.88 -3.98 -16.87
CA GLN A 203 35.83 -4.84 -16.30
C GLN A 203 36.00 -6.28 -16.81
N LEU A 204 36.15 -7.21 -15.87
CA LEU A 204 36.15 -8.65 -16.11
C LEU A 204 34.73 -9.21 -15.88
N GLY A 205 34.21 -9.94 -16.86
CA GLY A 205 33.26 -11.05 -16.64
C GLY A 205 31.77 -10.72 -16.60
N LYS A 206 31.12 -10.83 -17.77
CA LYS A 206 29.68 -11.10 -17.89
C LYS A 206 29.33 -12.47 -17.28
N SER A 207 28.32 -12.52 -16.42
CA SER A 207 27.49 -13.70 -16.15
C SER A 207 26.12 -13.23 -15.65
N GLY A 208 25.08 -13.91 -16.11
CA GLY A 208 23.71 -13.40 -16.18
C GLY A 208 22.89 -13.46 -14.88
N VAL A 209 21.62 -13.06 -15.08
CA VAL A 209 20.53 -12.94 -14.11
C VAL A 209 20.66 -11.73 -13.17
N GLY A 210 20.13 -10.60 -13.62
CA GLY A 210 19.24 -9.73 -12.81
C GLY A 210 19.74 -9.19 -11.47
N HIS A 211 21.03 -8.99 -11.26
CA HIS A 211 21.54 -8.31 -10.07
C HIS A 211 21.77 -6.83 -10.38
N GLN A 212 20.86 -5.95 -9.95
CA GLN A 212 21.15 -4.52 -9.93
C GLN A 212 22.23 -4.27 -8.86
N ALA A 213 23.43 -3.94 -9.31
CA ALA A 213 24.56 -3.63 -8.44
C ALA A 213 24.23 -2.41 -7.56
N SER A 214 24.68 -2.48 -6.31
CA SER A 214 24.22 -1.59 -5.26
C SER A 214 24.95 -0.24 -5.23
N LEU A 215 24.25 0.85 -4.90
CA LEU A 215 24.73 2.24 -4.74
C LEU A 215 26.01 2.44 -3.89
N SER A 216 26.41 1.45 -3.09
CA SER A 216 27.61 1.52 -2.25
C SER A 216 28.92 1.20 -2.98
N SER A 217 28.90 0.62 -4.19
CA SER A 217 30.13 0.41 -4.97
C SER A 217 30.66 1.71 -5.62
N TYR A 218 29.81 2.73 -5.78
CA TYR A 218 30.16 4.01 -6.39
C TYR A 218 30.49 5.11 -5.36
N LEU A 219 29.88 5.06 -4.16
CA LEU A 219 30.19 5.96 -3.06
C LEU A 219 31.38 5.42 -2.27
N GLY A 220 32.58 5.65 -2.77
CA GLY A 220 33.85 5.27 -2.11
C GLY A 220 34.11 6.02 -0.80
N ALA A 221 33.25 5.84 0.21
CA ALA A 221 33.43 6.37 1.54
C ALA A 221 33.72 5.21 2.52
N PRO A 222 34.88 5.22 3.22
CA PRO A 222 35.14 4.24 4.26
C PRO A 222 34.18 4.48 5.43
N SER A 223 33.56 3.39 5.89
CA SER A 223 32.64 3.35 7.02
C SER A 223 33.31 3.90 8.28
N ARG A 224 32.88 5.08 8.74
CA ARG A 224 33.05 5.52 10.12
C ARG A 224 31.71 5.38 10.83
N ASN A 225 31.70 4.58 11.88
CA ASN A 225 30.58 4.39 12.81
C ASN A 225 30.08 5.73 13.35
N VAL A 226 29.05 6.29 12.72
CA VAL A 226 28.22 7.35 13.28
C VAL A 226 26.78 6.92 13.04
N ARG A 227 26.08 6.49 14.10
CA ARG A 227 24.63 6.23 14.08
C ARG A 227 23.92 7.54 13.76
N SER A 228 23.57 7.74 12.50
CA SER A 228 22.74 8.86 12.06
C SER A 228 21.26 8.61 12.48
N PRO A 229 20.48 9.68 12.75
CA PRO A 229 19.08 9.53 13.12
C PRO A 229 18.31 8.82 12.00
N LYS A 230 17.42 7.88 12.35
CA LYS A 230 16.57 7.15 11.38
C LYS A 230 15.75 8.16 10.57
N ARG A 231 16.18 8.48 9.34
CA ARG A 231 15.42 9.35 8.43
C ARG A 231 14.09 8.67 8.08
N GLN A 232 13.00 9.42 8.20
CA GLN A 232 11.66 8.95 7.83
C GLN A 232 11.58 8.77 6.31
N ILE A 233 11.59 7.51 5.87
CA ILE A 233 11.58 7.15 4.44
C ILE A 233 10.17 7.04 3.86
N THR A 234 9.16 6.88 4.72
CA THR A 234 7.77 6.68 4.32
C THR A 234 7.03 8.00 4.14
N LYS A 235 6.20 8.09 3.10
CA LYS A 235 5.30 9.22 2.83
C LYS A 235 3.86 8.74 2.62
N ARG A 236 2.87 9.52 3.05
CA ARG A 236 1.44 9.19 2.85
C ARG A 236 1.16 8.95 1.37
N GLY A 237 0.48 7.84 1.07
CA GLY A 237 0.03 7.51 -0.28
C GLY A 237 1.11 6.95 -1.21
N LYS A 238 2.40 6.96 -0.81
CA LYS A 238 3.49 6.35 -1.57
C LYS A 238 3.97 5.07 -0.89
N THR A 239 4.06 3.98 -1.65
CA THR A 239 4.67 2.73 -1.16
C THR A 239 6.18 2.82 -1.32
N THR A 240 6.92 2.59 -0.25
CA THR A 240 8.39 2.50 -0.29
C THR A 240 8.78 1.05 -0.57
N TYR A 241 9.59 0.80 -1.58
CA TYR A 241 10.02 -0.57 -1.92
C TYR A 241 11.39 -0.85 -1.29
N LEU A 242 11.48 -1.94 -0.55
CA LEU A 242 12.70 -2.42 0.10
C LEU A 242 13.15 -3.71 -0.58
N TYR A 243 14.41 -3.72 -0.99
CA TYR A 243 15.02 -4.85 -1.70
C TYR A 243 16.21 -5.42 -0.93
N ARG A 244 17.07 -4.58 -0.35
CA ARG A 244 18.28 -5.02 0.33
C ARG A 244 17.96 -5.52 1.74
N PRO A 245 18.62 -6.60 2.21
CA PRO A 245 18.46 -7.08 3.58
C PRO A 245 18.71 -5.99 4.63
N GLU A 246 19.73 -5.15 4.43
CA GLU A 246 20.09 -4.09 5.37
C GLU A 246 18.99 -3.02 5.49
N ASP A 247 18.38 -2.64 4.36
CA ASP A 247 17.29 -1.65 4.33
C ASP A 247 16.03 -2.21 5.00
N ILE A 248 15.72 -3.48 4.74
CA ILE A 248 14.58 -4.18 5.35
C ILE A 248 14.75 -4.20 6.87
N GLU A 249 15.91 -4.61 7.37
CA GLU A 249 16.17 -4.69 8.81
C GLU A 249 16.21 -3.31 9.48
N THR A 250 16.75 -2.30 8.79
CA THR A 250 16.85 -0.93 9.33
C THR A 250 15.47 -0.31 9.53
N HIS A 251 14.55 -0.56 8.60
CA HIS A 251 13.27 0.13 8.55
C HIS A 251 12.08 -0.71 9.01
N THR A 252 12.24 -2.02 9.20
CA THR A 252 11.17 -2.94 9.60
C THR A 252 11.66 -3.92 10.66
N PRO A 253 10.76 -4.49 11.49
CA PRO A 253 11.10 -5.58 12.42
C PRO A 253 11.26 -6.93 11.70
N CYS A 254 11.70 -6.92 10.45
CA CYS A 254 11.95 -8.12 9.65
C CYS A 254 13.43 -8.26 9.33
N SER A 255 13.86 -9.46 9.01
CA SER A 255 15.10 -9.74 8.29
C SER A 255 14.86 -10.78 7.22
N ILE A 256 15.71 -10.79 6.19
CA ILE A 256 15.54 -11.63 5.01
C ILE A 256 16.83 -12.35 4.68
N ILE A 257 16.72 -13.62 4.30
CA ILE A 257 17.80 -14.44 3.76
C ILE A 257 17.35 -14.87 2.35
N HIS A 258 18.01 -14.33 1.34
CA HIS A 258 17.79 -14.73 -0.05
C HIS A 258 18.50 -16.04 -0.36
N ASN A 259 17.98 -16.79 -1.34
CA ASN A 259 18.51 -18.08 -1.79
C ASN A 259 18.79 -19.02 -0.59
N PHE A 260 17.80 -19.15 0.28
CA PHE A 260 17.94 -19.76 1.59
C PHE A 260 18.31 -21.25 1.51
N LEU A 261 17.62 -22.02 0.67
CA LEU A 261 17.94 -23.42 0.40
C LEU A 261 18.91 -23.52 -0.80
N PRO A 262 19.73 -24.58 -0.89
CA PRO A 262 20.35 -24.96 -2.16
C PRO A 262 19.29 -25.09 -3.26
N VAL A 263 19.65 -24.76 -4.50
CA VAL A 263 18.71 -24.69 -5.63
C VAL A 263 17.98 -26.02 -5.82
N GLU A 264 18.71 -27.13 -5.73
CA GLU A 264 18.18 -28.49 -5.90
C GLU A 264 17.15 -28.83 -4.82
N GLU A 265 17.37 -28.39 -3.58
CA GLU A 265 16.43 -28.60 -2.47
C GLU A 265 15.22 -27.68 -2.58
N ALA A 266 15.40 -26.44 -3.04
CA ALA A 266 14.32 -25.50 -3.27
C ALA A 266 13.37 -26.00 -4.38
N ASP A 267 13.93 -26.52 -5.47
CA ASP A 267 13.18 -27.11 -6.58
C ASP A 267 12.47 -28.40 -6.16
N ALA A 268 13.15 -29.29 -5.42
CA ALA A 268 12.55 -30.51 -4.88
C ALA A 268 11.35 -30.20 -3.96
N LEU A 269 11.52 -29.25 -3.03
CA LEU A 269 10.44 -28.78 -2.16
C LEU A 269 9.30 -28.15 -2.95
N LEU A 270 9.61 -27.35 -3.97
CA LEU A 270 8.60 -26.73 -4.82
C LEU A 270 7.78 -27.78 -5.58
N LEU A 271 8.43 -28.78 -6.19
CA LEU A 271 7.77 -29.87 -6.90
C LEU A 271 6.89 -30.73 -5.99
N GLU A 272 7.38 -31.07 -4.78
CA GLU A 272 6.59 -31.78 -3.77
C GLU A 272 5.31 -30.99 -3.41
N LEU A 273 5.42 -29.69 -3.18
CA LEU A 273 4.27 -28.83 -2.86
C LEU A 273 3.35 -28.63 -4.06
N LEU A 274 3.89 -28.53 -5.29
CA LEU A 274 3.10 -28.39 -6.51
C LEU A 274 2.15 -29.57 -6.73
N ALA A 275 2.57 -30.78 -6.37
CA ALA A 275 1.72 -31.96 -6.40
C ALA A 275 0.55 -31.87 -5.41
N GLU A 276 0.74 -31.23 -4.26
CA GLU A 276 -0.28 -31.09 -3.21
C GLU A 276 -1.28 -29.96 -3.47
N VAL A 277 -0.86 -28.85 -4.11
CA VAL A 277 -1.68 -27.64 -4.30
C VAL A 277 -3.10 -27.91 -4.83
N PRO A 278 -3.33 -28.80 -5.82
CA PRO A 278 -4.67 -29.08 -6.32
C PRO A 278 -5.67 -29.54 -5.25
N SER A 279 -5.19 -30.13 -4.16
CA SER A 279 -6.02 -30.59 -3.04
C SER A 279 -6.40 -29.49 -2.05
N TYR A 280 -5.73 -28.32 -2.09
CA TYR A 280 -5.90 -27.27 -1.11
C TYR A 280 -7.23 -26.54 -1.29
N LYS A 281 -7.85 -26.17 -0.15
CA LYS A 281 -9.17 -25.53 -0.14
C LYS A 281 -9.06 -24.05 0.25
N LYS A 282 -10.05 -23.29 -0.17
CA LYS A 282 -10.26 -21.92 0.33
C LYS A 282 -10.93 -21.99 1.70
N GLN A 283 -10.61 -21.04 2.57
CA GLN A 283 -11.32 -20.88 3.84
C GLN A 283 -12.52 -19.96 3.66
N THR A 284 -13.57 -20.18 4.43
CA THR A 284 -14.65 -19.19 4.62
C THR A 284 -14.66 -18.69 6.05
N PHE A 285 -14.91 -17.40 6.20
CA PHE A 285 -14.96 -16.70 7.48
C PHE A 285 -15.90 -15.50 7.38
N GLN A 286 -16.26 -14.92 8.51
CA GLN A 286 -17.18 -13.80 8.58
C GLN A 286 -16.44 -12.48 8.83
N LEU A 287 -16.70 -11.48 7.98
CA LEU A 287 -16.25 -10.09 8.17
C LEU A 287 -17.45 -9.16 8.12
N PHE A 288 -17.61 -8.31 9.15
CA PHE A 288 -18.70 -7.34 9.24
C PHE A 288 -20.11 -7.96 9.04
N GLY A 289 -20.31 -9.17 9.59
CA GLY A 289 -21.57 -9.91 9.47
C GLY A 289 -21.82 -10.54 8.10
N ARG A 290 -20.86 -10.51 7.19
CA ARG A 290 -20.93 -11.15 5.87
C ARG A 290 -19.96 -12.31 5.79
N GLU A 291 -20.43 -13.42 5.24
CA GLU A 291 -19.55 -14.53 4.90
C GLU A 291 -18.70 -14.15 3.68
N VAL A 292 -17.39 -14.39 3.78
CA VAL A 292 -16.39 -14.14 2.74
C VAL A 292 -15.46 -15.34 2.63
N SER A 293 -14.81 -15.46 1.48
CA SER A 293 -13.85 -16.54 1.19
C SER A 293 -12.45 -15.99 0.94
N SER A 294 -11.43 -16.75 1.32
CA SER A 294 -10.03 -16.41 1.03
C SER A 294 -9.77 -16.34 -0.47
N SER A 295 -8.95 -15.38 -0.89
CA SER A 295 -8.48 -15.25 -2.29
C SER A 295 -7.43 -16.31 -2.68
N HIS A 296 -6.97 -17.11 -1.72
CA HIS A 296 -5.96 -18.15 -1.87
C HIS A 296 -6.44 -19.46 -1.24
N THR A 297 -5.85 -20.57 -1.68
CA THR A 297 -5.99 -21.89 -1.07
C THR A 297 -4.89 -22.10 -0.02
N PHE A 298 -5.14 -22.96 0.97
CA PHE A 298 -4.17 -23.30 1.99
C PHE A 298 -4.37 -24.73 2.51
N CYS A 299 -3.36 -25.24 3.21
CA CYS A 299 -3.40 -26.47 4.00
C CYS A 299 -2.48 -26.29 5.22
N LEU A 300 -2.76 -27.01 6.30
CA LEU A 300 -1.92 -27.01 7.50
C LEU A 300 -1.14 -28.30 7.59
N TYR A 301 0.13 -28.17 7.97
CA TYR A 301 1.02 -29.29 8.20
C TYR A 301 1.57 -29.26 9.61
N ALA A 302 1.64 -30.42 10.26
CA ALA A 302 2.23 -30.64 11.57
C ALA A 302 3.42 -31.61 11.48
N GLN A 303 4.29 -31.63 12.49
CA GLN A 303 5.54 -32.40 12.43
C GLN A 303 5.34 -33.90 12.15
N ASN A 304 4.31 -34.49 12.75
CA ASN A 304 3.96 -35.90 12.63
C ASN A 304 2.43 -36.08 12.69
N GLU A 305 1.97 -37.32 12.55
CA GLU A 305 0.55 -37.66 12.52
C GLU A 305 -0.16 -37.30 13.83
N GLU A 306 0.43 -37.62 14.98
CA GLU A 306 -0.12 -37.27 16.29
C GLU A 306 -0.29 -35.74 16.47
N ALA A 307 0.71 -34.97 16.06
CA ALA A 307 0.64 -33.51 16.08
C ALA A 307 -0.42 -32.97 15.11
N ALA A 308 -0.63 -33.63 13.96
CA ALA A 308 -1.68 -33.27 13.01
C ALA A 308 -3.07 -33.52 13.60
N GLU A 309 -3.27 -34.66 14.26
CA GLU A 309 -4.51 -34.98 14.97
C GLU A 309 -4.77 -34.00 16.11
N ARG A 310 -3.75 -33.70 16.92
CA ARG A 310 -3.84 -32.71 18.00
C ARG A 310 -4.21 -31.33 17.46
N GLN A 311 -3.55 -30.89 16.39
CA GLN A 311 -3.84 -29.62 15.73
C GLN A 311 -5.29 -29.57 15.20
N LYS A 312 -5.76 -30.65 14.57
CA LYS A 312 -7.13 -30.79 14.06
C LYS A 312 -8.18 -30.75 15.18
N ASN A 313 -7.90 -31.41 16.30
CA ASN A 313 -8.89 -31.63 17.35
C ASN A 313 -8.88 -30.54 18.43
N GLU A 314 -7.74 -29.91 18.68
CA GLU A 314 -7.55 -29.05 19.86
C GLU A 314 -7.36 -27.57 19.52
N TYR A 315 -6.93 -27.24 18.29
CA TYR A 315 -6.67 -25.87 17.86
C TYR A 315 -7.79 -25.30 16.98
N PHE A 316 -7.87 -23.97 16.96
CA PHE A 316 -8.87 -23.21 16.23
C PHE A 316 -8.18 -22.21 15.31
N ASN A 317 -8.57 -22.17 14.04
CA ASN A 317 -8.16 -21.17 13.05
C ASN A 317 -9.39 -20.38 12.61
N ASP A 318 -9.32 -19.05 12.76
CA ASP A 318 -10.43 -18.10 12.54
C ASP A 318 -11.75 -18.53 13.22
N GLY A 319 -11.62 -19.09 14.43
CA GLY A 319 -12.74 -19.52 15.26
C GLY A 319 -13.30 -20.91 14.96
N LYS A 320 -12.82 -21.60 13.93
CA LYS A 320 -13.24 -22.98 13.60
C LYS A 320 -12.09 -23.97 13.72
N LYS A 321 -12.40 -25.25 13.96
CA LYS A 321 -11.41 -26.32 13.80
C LYS A 321 -11.13 -26.52 12.32
N THR A 322 -9.87 -26.74 11.96
CA THR A 322 -9.48 -27.05 10.57
C THR A 322 -9.60 -28.55 10.35
N GLU A 323 -10.39 -28.97 9.37
CA GLU A 323 -10.63 -30.40 9.11
C GLU A 323 -9.45 -31.10 8.40
N ASP A 324 -8.74 -30.35 7.54
CA ASP A 324 -7.59 -30.83 6.76
C ASP A 324 -6.28 -30.32 7.40
N VAL A 325 -5.74 -31.15 8.29
CA VAL A 325 -4.39 -30.98 8.84
C VAL A 325 -3.60 -32.25 8.51
N ARG A 326 -2.46 -32.08 7.85
CA ARG A 326 -1.59 -33.16 7.37
C ARG A 326 -0.29 -33.18 8.18
N TYR A 327 0.52 -34.21 7.99
CA TYR A 327 1.88 -34.25 8.53
C TYR A 327 2.90 -33.82 7.48
N LEU A 328 4.05 -33.31 7.91
CA LEU A 328 5.11 -32.83 7.02
C LEU A 328 5.59 -33.93 6.06
N LEU A 329 5.56 -33.59 4.78
CA LEU A 329 6.13 -34.38 3.69
C LEU A 329 7.68 -34.40 3.75
N PRO A 330 8.35 -35.34 3.07
CA PRO A 330 9.79 -35.51 3.12
C PRO A 330 10.60 -34.23 2.89
N GLU A 331 10.37 -33.48 1.80
CA GLU A 331 11.14 -32.27 1.51
C GLU A 331 10.75 -31.13 2.46
N MET A 332 9.47 -31.00 2.83
CA MET A 332 9.03 -30.06 3.86
C MET A 332 9.74 -30.29 5.21
N ARG A 333 9.94 -31.55 5.61
CA ARG A 333 10.61 -31.91 6.88
C ARG A 333 12.09 -31.57 6.85
N LYS A 334 12.77 -31.84 5.74
CA LYS A 334 14.18 -31.44 5.53
C LYS A 334 14.33 -29.92 5.63
N ALA A 335 13.48 -29.18 4.92
CA ALA A 335 13.48 -27.72 4.96
C ALA A 335 13.18 -27.18 6.37
N SER A 336 12.22 -27.76 7.09
CA SER A 336 11.80 -27.33 8.43
C SER A 336 12.96 -27.26 9.42
N SER A 337 13.84 -28.27 9.41
CA SER A 337 14.99 -28.33 10.32
C SER A 337 15.97 -27.19 10.04
N LYS A 338 16.28 -26.94 8.75
CA LYS A 338 17.15 -25.83 8.34
C LYS A 338 16.55 -24.47 8.67
N VAL A 339 15.23 -24.30 8.45
CA VAL A 339 14.52 -23.06 8.78
C VAL A 339 14.58 -22.82 10.30
N GLN A 340 14.36 -23.85 11.12
CA GLN A 340 14.41 -23.73 12.57
C GLN A 340 15.78 -23.23 13.01
N GLU A 341 16.86 -23.87 12.58
CA GLU A 341 18.21 -23.42 12.90
C GLU A 341 18.49 -21.99 12.44
N ALA A 342 18.11 -21.65 11.20
CA ALA A 342 18.35 -20.33 10.63
C ALA A 342 17.60 -19.23 11.38
N VAL A 343 16.32 -19.45 11.69
CA VAL A 343 15.51 -18.49 12.45
C VAL A 343 16.07 -18.32 13.85
N ASN A 344 16.48 -19.40 14.51
CA ASN A 344 17.08 -19.33 15.84
C ASN A 344 18.38 -18.52 15.85
N ARG A 345 19.28 -18.80 14.90
CA ARG A 345 20.51 -18.01 14.73
C ARG A 345 20.20 -16.53 14.50
N GLU A 346 19.20 -16.25 13.67
CA GLU A 346 18.82 -14.89 13.31
C GLU A 346 18.16 -14.12 14.47
N ILE A 347 17.34 -14.78 15.28
CA ILE A 347 16.80 -14.22 16.53
C ILE A 347 17.94 -13.87 17.49
N GLN A 348 18.88 -14.80 17.71
CA GLN A 348 20.02 -14.56 18.60
C GLN A 348 20.93 -13.42 18.09
N ARG A 349 21.16 -13.36 16.78
CA ARG A 349 21.88 -12.24 16.14
C ARG A 349 21.17 -10.91 16.42
N ARG A 350 19.87 -10.84 16.17
CA ARG A 350 19.11 -9.59 16.36
C ARG A 350 19.06 -9.14 17.81
N ILE A 351 18.91 -10.08 18.75
CA ILE A 351 18.98 -9.79 20.19
C ILE A 351 20.32 -9.14 20.54
N ARG A 352 21.43 -9.74 20.08
CA ARG A 352 22.77 -9.25 20.39
C ARG A 352 23.09 -7.90 19.72
N ASP A 353 22.73 -7.74 18.45
CA ASP A 353 23.25 -6.66 17.61
C ASP A 353 22.29 -5.45 17.49
N VAL A 354 20.98 -5.67 17.69
CA VAL A 354 19.93 -4.67 17.43
C VAL A 354 19.16 -4.28 18.69
N TYR A 355 18.87 -5.21 19.59
CA TYR A 355 18.05 -4.92 20.77
C TYR A 355 18.82 -4.16 21.87
N PRO A 356 18.11 -3.34 22.67
CA PRO A 356 18.73 -2.59 23.77
C PRO A 356 19.51 -3.50 24.71
N ASP A 357 20.72 -3.08 25.05
CA ASP A 357 21.64 -3.80 25.96
C ASP A 357 21.96 -5.25 25.57
N GLY A 358 21.70 -5.65 24.31
CA GLY A 358 21.89 -7.02 23.86
C GLY A 358 20.91 -8.01 24.51
N LYS A 359 19.78 -7.53 25.03
CA LYS A 359 18.78 -8.33 25.77
C LYS A 359 17.53 -8.56 24.94
N LYS A 360 16.89 -9.72 25.15
CA LYS A 360 15.60 -10.04 24.54
C LYS A 360 14.52 -9.04 24.96
N LEU A 361 13.51 -8.86 24.11
CA LEU A 361 12.38 -8.00 24.43
C LEU A 361 11.51 -8.60 25.53
N LYS A 362 10.74 -7.74 26.20
CA LYS A 362 9.72 -8.17 27.17
C LYS A 362 8.69 -9.07 26.47
N TYR A 363 8.32 -10.17 27.12
CA TYR A 363 7.43 -11.22 26.61
C TYR A 363 7.99 -12.11 25.50
N GLN A 364 9.19 -11.80 24.98
CA GLN A 364 9.84 -12.68 24.01
C GLN A 364 10.29 -13.95 24.73
N SER A 365 9.83 -15.11 24.26
CA SER A 365 10.28 -16.40 24.79
C SER A 365 11.80 -16.55 24.60
N PRO A 366 12.53 -17.11 25.58
CA PRO A 366 13.91 -17.53 25.37
C PRO A 366 14.02 -18.76 24.44
N ASP A 367 12.91 -19.47 24.22
CA ASP A 367 12.89 -20.70 23.44
C ASP A 367 13.08 -20.43 21.94
N PRO A 368 13.72 -21.36 21.20
CA PRO A 368 13.85 -21.26 19.76
C PRO A 368 12.48 -21.23 19.06
N GLY A 369 12.35 -20.47 17.96
CA GLY A 369 11.07 -20.12 17.30
C GLY A 369 11.16 -20.08 15.76
N LEU A 370 10.03 -20.01 15.05
CA LEU A 370 9.94 -20.09 13.59
C LEU A 370 9.03 -18.99 12.98
N GLY A 371 9.43 -18.41 11.83
CA GLY A 371 8.76 -17.29 11.12
C GLY A 371 8.38 -17.57 9.63
N VAL A 372 7.88 -16.55 8.89
CA VAL A 372 7.03 -16.68 7.66
C VAL A 372 7.33 -15.62 6.57
N ALA A 373 7.12 -15.94 5.26
CA ALA A 373 7.23 -15.00 4.10
C ALA A 373 5.93 -14.76 3.26
N ARG A 374 5.93 -13.75 2.35
CA ARG A 374 5.16 -13.42 1.09
C ARG A 374 5.40 -11.94 0.76
N GLU A 375 5.40 -11.45 -0.50
CA GLU A 375 5.61 -10.00 -0.79
C GLU A 375 4.83 -9.15 0.21
N PHE A 376 5.59 -8.46 1.04
CA PHE A 376 5.17 -8.18 2.39
C PHE A 376 5.01 -6.68 2.50
N ARG A 377 3.78 -6.19 2.39
CA ARG A 377 3.53 -4.79 2.71
C ARG A 377 3.40 -4.65 4.19
N VAL A 378 4.38 -4.02 4.82
CA VAL A 378 4.32 -3.68 6.24
C VAL A 378 3.92 -2.24 6.43
N ARG A 379 3.18 -2.01 7.52
CA ARG A 379 2.81 -0.68 7.97
C ARG A 379 2.90 -0.62 9.49
N LYS A 380 3.63 0.36 10.00
CA LYS A 380 3.68 0.63 11.43
C LYS A 380 2.34 1.20 11.89
N ILE A 381 1.81 0.67 12.97
CA ILE A 381 0.71 1.27 13.72
C ILE A 381 1.35 2.20 14.74
N VAL A 382 1.05 3.49 14.60
CA VAL A 382 1.49 4.52 15.53
C VAL A 382 0.25 4.97 16.29
N ALA A 383 0.26 4.82 17.62
CA ALA A 383 -0.74 5.43 18.47
C ALA A 383 -0.67 6.96 18.32
N PRO A 384 -1.77 7.71 18.44
CA PRO A 384 -1.72 9.15 18.29
C PRO A 384 -0.89 9.83 19.37
N ASP A 385 0.35 10.17 19.04
CA ASP A 385 1.24 11.04 19.83
C ASP A 385 1.50 12.36 19.09
N GLU A 386 1.80 13.41 19.86
CA GLU A 386 2.01 14.78 19.39
C GLU A 386 3.19 14.90 18.40
N ASP A 387 4.26 14.10 18.59
CA ASP A 387 5.54 14.26 17.87
C ASP A 387 5.51 13.87 16.38
N TYR A 388 4.50 13.09 15.94
CA TYR A 388 4.37 12.61 14.56
C TYR A 388 3.11 13.12 13.85
N ARG A 389 2.39 14.05 14.49
CA ARG A 389 1.23 14.70 13.89
C ARG A 389 1.72 15.77 12.90
N LYS A 390 1.26 15.67 11.65
CA LYS A 390 1.29 16.82 10.75
C LYS A 390 0.41 17.94 11.30
N ASP A 391 0.61 19.16 10.84
CA ASP A 391 -0.20 20.36 11.19
C ASP A 391 -1.72 20.15 10.98
N ASN A 392 -2.12 19.19 10.14
CA ASN A 392 -3.51 18.78 9.93
C ASN A 392 -4.01 17.64 10.85
N GLY A 393 -3.26 17.28 11.89
CA GLY A 393 -3.56 16.21 12.85
C GLY A 393 -3.33 14.78 12.33
N SER A 394 -2.80 14.57 11.12
CA SER A 394 -2.63 13.22 10.54
C SER A 394 -1.26 12.59 10.80
N LEU A 395 -1.23 11.31 11.18
CA LEU A 395 -0.02 10.45 11.34
C LEU A 395 0.43 9.80 10.02
N ALA A 396 -0.04 10.31 8.89
CA ALA A 396 -0.17 9.53 7.66
C ALA A 396 1.17 9.22 6.97
N ASP A 397 2.21 10.02 7.22
CA ASP A 397 3.56 9.75 6.70
C ASP A 397 4.29 8.71 7.57
N ALA A 398 4.09 8.74 8.89
CA ALA A 398 4.68 7.77 9.82
C ALA A 398 4.05 6.37 9.65
N GLN A 399 2.81 6.32 9.17
CA GLN A 399 2.11 5.08 8.81
C GLN A 399 2.16 4.77 7.30
N GLY A 400 3.14 5.28 6.56
CA GLY A 400 3.30 4.94 5.14
C GLY A 400 3.60 3.44 4.94
N GLN A 401 3.28 2.93 3.75
CA GLN A 401 3.43 1.51 3.42
C GLN A 401 4.85 1.21 2.93
N MET A 402 5.40 0.07 3.33
CA MET A 402 6.67 -0.43 2.83
C MET A 402 6.48 -1.81 2.23
N SER A 403 6.87 -2.03 0.97
CA SER A 403 6.81 -3.34 0.30
C SER A 403 8.16 -4.01 0.38
N ILE A 404 8.21 -5.22 0.92
CA ILE A 404 9.40 -6.06 0.89
C ILE A 404 9.27 -7.04 -0.28
N HIS A 405 10.19 -6.93 -1.24
CA HIS A 405 10.23 -7.88 -2.36
C HIS A 405 10.74 -9.24 -1.88
N LEU A 406 10.03 -10.31 -2.23
CA LEU A 406 10.35 -11.67 -1.81
C LEU A 406 10.47 -12.60 -3.02
N PRO A 407 11.69 -12.71 -3.59
CA PRO A 407 11.94 -13.59 -4.72
C PRO A 407 11.82 -15.07 -4.31
N HIS A 408 11.88 -15.96 -5.30
CA HIS A 408 11.91 -17.40 -5.07
C HIS A 408 13.01 -17.76 -4.06
N ASN A 409 12.76 -18.79 -3.24
CA ASN A 409 13.72 -19.30 -2.27
C ASN A 409 14.23 -18.24 -1.25
N SER A 410 13.35 -17.35 -0.77
CA SER A 410 13.68 -16.39 0.29
C SER A 410 13.04 -16.76 1.62
N LEU A 411 13.80 -16.69 2.70
CA LEU A 411 13.34 -16.82 4.08
C LEU A 411 13.21 -15.43 4.71
N LEU A 412 11.97 -15.02 5.04
CA LEU A 412 11.70 -13.80 5.81
C LEU A 412 11.45 -14.17 7.27
N VAL A 413 12.16 -13.52 8.19
CA VAL A 413 11.96 -13.65 9.63
C VAL A 413 11.26 -12.40 10.13
N MET A 414 10.04 -12.56 10.65
CA MET A 414 9.34 -11.51 11.39
C MET A 414 9.71 -11.60 12.86
N HIS A 415 10.35 -10.56 13.40
CA HIS A 415 10.72 -10.49 14.80
C HIS A 415 9.55 -10.04 15.68
N ALA A 416 9.69 -10.17 17.00
CA ALA A 416 8.58 -10.06 17.96
C ALA A 416 7.72 -8.79 17.77
N GLU A 417 8.36 -7.65 17.61
CA GLU A 417 7.72 -6.32 17.42
C GLU A 417 6.76 -6.28 16.22
N MET A 418 6.95 -7.14 15.21
CA MET A 418 6.15 -7.15 13.97
C MET A 418 4.67 -7.46 14.23
N GLN A 419 4.34 -8.30 15.20
CA GLN A 419 2.93 -8.66 15.47
C GLN A 419 2.22 -7.64 16.36
N GLU A 420 2.99 -6.90 17.17
CA GLU A 420 2.49 -5.95 18.16
C GLU A 420 2.36 -4.54 17.62
N GLU A 421 3.34 -4.07 16.85
CA GLU A 421 3.35 -2.69 16.35
C GLU A 421 3.05 -2.57 14.86
N TRP A 422 3.06 -3.67 14.11
CA TRP A 422 2.96 -3.62 12.65
C TRP A 422 1.78 -4.44 12.14
N LYS A 423 1.35 -4.10 10.92
CA LYS A 423 0.46 -4.94 10.11
C LYS A 423 1.15 -5.30 8.84
N HIS A 424 0.81 -6.47 8.34
CA HIS A 424 1.27 -6.94 7.06
C HIS A 424 0.11 -7.37 6.17
N CYS A 425 0.30 -7.23 4.87
CA CYS A 425 -0.57 -7.84 3.89
C CYS A 425 0.21 -8.26 2.64
N ILE A 426 -0.45 -9.12 1.86
CA ILE A 426 -0.02 -9.49 0.52
C ILE A 426 -0.84 -8.64 -0.44
N ALA A 427 -0.20 -7.69 -1.12
CA ALA A 427 -0.89 -6.84 -2.08
C ALA A 427 -1.08 -7.58 -3.41
N PRO A 428 -2.21 -7.40 -4.12
CA PRO A 428 -2.36 -7.90 -5.47
C PRO A 428 -1.31 -7.27 -6.40
N ALA A 429 -0.57 -8.11 -7.12
CA ALA A 429 0.36 -7.69 -8.17
C ALA A 429 -0.32 -7.77 -9.54
N ARG A 430 -0.16 -6.73 -10.37
CA ARG A 430 -0.70 -6.71 -11.75
C ARG A 430 0.20 -7.46 -12.73
N THR A 431 1.49 -7.46 -12.48
CA THR A 431 2.52 -8.14 -13.28
C THR A 431 3.32 -9.04 -12.34
N ILE A 432 3.54 -10.28 -12.74
CA ILE A 432 4.24 -11.30 -11.95
C ILE A 432 5.27 -11.97 -12.85
N ASP A 433 6.52 -12.04 -12.38
CA ASP A 433 7.57 -12.79 -13.07
C ASP A 433 7.25 -14.28 -13.02
N GLN A 434 7.40 -14.97 -14.16
CA GLN A 434 7.13 -16.39 -14.24
C GLN A 434 8.30 -17.20 -13.68
N HIS A 435 8.00 -18.15 -12.80
CA HIS A 435 8.96 -19.14 -12.33
C HIS A 435 9.02 -20.31 -13.33
N PRO A 436 10.22 -20.84 -13.66
CA PRO A 436 10.35 -21.95 -14.61
C PRO A 436 9.52 -23.19 -14.28
N LEU A 437 9.37 -23.52 -12.99
CA LEU A 437 8.65 -24.71 -12.54
C LEU A 437 7.17 -24.47 -12.20
N SER A 438 6.84 -23.30 -11.64
CA SER A 438 5.49 -23.03 -11.11
C SER A 438 4.71 -21.99 -11.91
N GLY A 439 5.28 -21.47 -13.01
CA GLY A 439 4.69 -20.41 -13.81
C GLY A 439 4.40 -19.18 -12.96
N THR A 440 3.15 -18.71 -12.99
CA THR A 440 2.70 -17.56 -12.18
C THR A 440 2.32 -17.93 -10.74
N MET A 441 2.33 -19.22 -10.40
CA MET A 441 1.90 -19.66 -9.08
C MET A 441 2.99 -19.44 -8.04
N ARG A 442 2.60 -18.78 -6.95
CA ARG A 442 3.44 -18.58 -5.78
C ARG A 442 2.95 -19.43 -4.61
N ILE A 443 3.82 -20.30 -4.12
CA ILE A 443 3.60 -21.06 -2.88
C ILE A 443 4.30 -20.34 -1.72
N ASN A 444 3.73 -20.46 -0.52
CA ASN A 444 4.31 -19.88 0.67
C ASN A 444 4.20 -20.82 1.85
N ILE A 445 5.30 -20.99 2.58
CA ILE A 445 5.32 -21.76 3.81
C ILE A 445 5.45 -20.80 4.98
N THR A 446 4.55 -20.98 5.93
CA THR A 446 4.38 -20.14 7.10
C THR A 446 4.62 -21.01 8.33
N TYR A 447 5.83 -20.99 8.86
CA TYR A 447 6.13 -21.73 10.07
C TYR A 447 5.61 -20.97 11.30
N ARG A 448 4.99 -21.71 12.22
CA ARG A 448 4.49 -21.17 13.49
C ARG A 448 4.79 -22.16 14.60
N GLN A 449 5.18 -21.63 15.75
CA GLN A 449 5.34 -22.40 16.97
C GLN A 449 4.23 -22.05 17.95
N TYR A 450 3.45 -23.05 18.33
CA TYR A 450 2.45 -22.91 19.38
C TYR A 450 3.10 -23.21 20.73
N ARG A 451 3.06 -22.24 21.65
CA ARG A 451 3.54 -22.45 23.02
C ARG A 451 2.58 -23.36 23.77
N THR A 452 3.10 -24.38 24.47
CA THR A 452 2.26 -25.31 25.24
C THR A 452 1.48 -24.62 26.35
N SER A 453 2.05 -23.58 26.97
CA SER A 453 1.36 -22.77 28.00
C SER A 453 0.17 -21.97 27.45
N LEU A 454 0.15 -21.70 26.14
CA LEU A 454 -0.95 -21.03 25.44
C LEU A 454 -1.86 -22.01 24.70
N HIS A 455 -1.77 -23.30 25.03
CA HIS A 455 -2.63 -24.31 24.44
C HIS A 455 -4.12 -24.01 24.75
N PRO A 456 -5.06 -24.16 23.79
CA PRO A 456 -6.47 -23.81 23.98
C PRO A 456 -7.18 -24.41 25.20
N LYS A 457 -6.70 -25.57 25.68
CA LYS A 457 -7.18 -26.22 26.91
C LYS A 457 -6.94 -25.42 28.20
N PHE A 458 -5.91 -24.56 28.22
CA PHE A 458 -5.57 -23.72 29.37
C PHE A 458 -6.08 -22.28 29.22
N MET A 459 -6.42 -21.87 28.00
CA MET A 459 -6.90 -20.50 27.75
C MET A 459 -8.29 -20.26 28.39
N PRO A 460 -8.58 -19.03 28.83
CA PRO A 460 -9.91 -18.67 29.31
C PRO A 460 -10.99 -18.97 28.26
N LYS A 461 -12.12 -19.51 28.70
CA LYS A 461 -13.30 -19.73 27.85
C LYS A 461 -14.22 -18.52 27.91
N CYS A 462 -14.72 -18.11 26.75
CA CYS A 462 -15.72 -17.06 26.66
C CYS A 462 -17.13 -17.57 27.01
N ARG A 463 -18.13 -16.67 27.02
CA ARG A 463 -19.54 -17.04 27.28
C ARG A 463 -20.15 -17.96 26.22
N CYS A 464 -19.51 -18.11 25.06
CA CYS A 464 -19.90 -19.07 24.03
C CYS A 464 -19.33 -20.48 24.27
N GLY A 465 -18.59 -20.71 25.38
CA GLY A 465 -18.01 -22.02 25.71
C GLY A 465 -16.72 -22.38 24.95
N VAL A 466 -16.26 -21.52 24.04
CA VAL A 466 -15.02 -21.74 23.27
C VAL A 466 -13.82 -21.00 23.88
N PRO A 467 -12.58 -21.50 23.68
CA PRO A 467 -11.37 -20.79 24.04
C PRO A 467 -11.31 -19.39 23.40
N THR A 468 -10.78 -18.43 24.15
CA THR A 468 -10.60 -17.04 23.71
C THR A 468 -9.39 -16.88 22.80
N ILE A 469 -9.34 -15.78 22.05
CA ILE A 469 -8.15 -15.37 21.30
C ILE A 469 -7.38 -14.29 22.07
N LEU A 470 -6.06 -14.36 22.02
CA LEU A 470 -5.16 -13.33 22.55
C LEU A 470 -4.96 -12.20 21.54
N ARG A 471 -5.11 -10.95 21.96
CA ARG A 471 -4.79 -9.77 21.13
C ARG A 471 -4.00 -8.73 21.90
N CYS A 472 -3.10 -8.03 21.20
CA CYS A 472 -2.39 -6.87 21.71
C CYS A 472 -3.13 -5.57 21.31
N VAL A 473 -3.21 -4.60 22.22
CA VAL A 473 -3.79 -3.28 21.97
C VAL A 473 -2.77 -2.40 21.24
N GLN A 474 -3.12 -1.97 20.01
CA GLN A 474 -2.18 -1.24 19.13
C GLN A 474 -2.56 0.23 18.91
N GLN A 475 -3.81 0.63 19.20
CA GLN A 475 -4.34 1.95 18.81
C GLN A 475 -4.58 2.90 19.98
N LYS A 476 -4.89 2.38 21.18
CA LYS A 476 -5.18 3.20 22.36
C LYS A 476 -3.92 3.42 23.17
N LYS A 477 -3.51 4.67 23.36
CA LYS A 477 -2.26 5.04 24.02
C LYS A 477 -2.19 4.50 25.46
N GLU A 478 -3.28 4.63 26.22
CA GLU A 478 -3.33 4.30 27.64
C GLU A 478 -3.08 2.81 27.92
N ASN A 479 -3.41 1.96 26.94
CA ASN A 479 -3.28 0.51 27.06
C ASN A 479 -2.40 -0.08 25.96
N HIS A 480 -1.61 0.75 25.25
CA HIS A 480 -0.78 0.30 24.13
C HIS A 480 0.19 -0.80 24.60
N GLY A 481 0.30 -1.88 23.83
CA GLY A 481 1.13 -3.03 24.18
C GLY A 481 0.53 -3.99 25.22
N ARG A 482 -0.64 -3.68 25.82
CA ARG A 482 -1.32 -4.61 26.73
C ARG A 482 -2.05 -5.69 25.95
N TYR A 483 -2.06 -6.90 26.51
CA TYR A 483 -2.73 -8.05 25.93
C TYR A 483 -4.09 -8.32 26.58
N MET A 484 -5.03 -8.80 25.78
CA MET A 484 -6.38 -9.12 26.21
C MET A 484 -6.86 -10.43 25.58
N TRP A 485 -7.59 -11.21 26.38
CA TRP A 485 -8.39 -12.34 25.97
C TRP A 485 -9.76 -11.86 25.53
N MET A 486 -10.19 -12.25 24.33
CA MET A 486 -11.50 -11.87 23.81
C MET A 486 -12.19 -12.99 23.04
N CYS A 487 -13.50 -12.89 22.92
CA CYS A 487 -14.26 -13.79 22.05
C CYS A 487 -13.91 -13.56 20.58
N HIS A 488 -13.90 -14.63 19.79
CA HIS A 488 -13.61 -14.61 18.35
C HIS A 488 -14.63 -15.38 17.51
N THR A 489 -15.74 -15.82 18.10
CA THR A 489 -16.76 -16.59 17.37
C THR A 489 -17.51 -15.75 16.35
N ASN A 490 -17.44 -14.42 16.42
CA ASN A 490 -18.01 -13.52 15.41
C ASN A 490 -17.35 -13.65 14.02
N TYR A 491 -16.20 -14.35 13.91
CA TYR A 491 -15.55 -14.70 12.65
C TYR A 491 -16.07 -16.01 12.05
N ILE A 492 -16.86 -16.76 12.79
CA ILE A 492 -17.53 -17.97 12.30
C ILE A 492 -18.81 -17.53 11.57
N PRO A 493 -19.01 -17.89 10.29
CA PRO A 493 -20.25 -17.64 9.57
C PRO A 493 -21.49 -18.05 10.36
N GLY A 494 -22.45 -17.13 10.48
CA GLY A 494 -23.71 -17.33 11.19
C GLY A 494 -23.66 -17.11 12.71
N GLN A 495 -22.48 -16.84 13.28
CA GLN A 495 -22.32 -16.58 14.71
C GLN A 495 -22.13 -15.08 14.97
N LYS A 496 -22.81 -14.57 16.02
CA LYS A 496 -22.67 -13.16 16.46
C LYS A 496 -21.50 -12.97 17.44
N GLY A 497 -21.16 -14.01 18.18
CA GLY A 497 -20.22 -13.98 19.30
C GLY A 497 -20.71 -13.21 20.53
N CYS A 498 -19.91 -13.24 21.59
CA CYS A 498 -20.20 -12.55 22.85
C CYS A 498 -19.19 -11.43 23.13
N SER A 499 -19.53 -10.54 24.07
CA SER A 499 -18.68 -9.42 24.49
C SER A 499 -17.64 -9.81 25.57
N PHE A 500 -17.25 -11.08 25.66
CA PHE A 500 -16.25 -11.50 26.65
C PHE A 500 -14.92 -10.77 26.43
N PHE A 501 -14.37 -10.27 27.53
CA PHE A 501 -13.13 -9.52 27.60
C PHE A 501 -12.45 -9.80 28.94
N GLN A 502 -11.15 -10.04 28.93
CA GLN A 502 -10.32 -10.15 30.13
C GLN A 502 -8.90 -9.68 29.80
N TRP A 503 -8.26 -8.91 30.69
CA TRP A 503 -6.85 -8.57 30.55
C TRP A 503 -5.98 -9.82 30.72
N ALA A 504 -4.98 -9.98 29.85
CA ALA A 504 -4.00 -11.04 29.98
C ALA A 504 -2.86 -10.59 30.90
N GLU A 505 -2.37 -11.52 31.70
CA GLU A 505 -1.22 -11.35 32.57
C GLU A 505 -0.12 -12.28 32.09
N PHE A 506 1.09 -11.76 32.00
CA PHE A 506 2.28 -12.49 31.56
C PHE A 506 3.48 -12.08 32.41
N ASP A 507 4.39 -13.02 32.64
CA ASP A 507 5.73 -12.72 33.15
C ASP A 507 6.64 -12.14 32.05
N ASP A 508 7.91 -11.86 32.34
CA ASP A 508 8.84 -11.26 31.36
C ASP A 508 9.18 -12.17 30.16
N ASP A 509 8.86 -13.46 30.22
CA ASP A 509 9.02 -14.44 29.14
C ASP A 509 7.73 -14.66 28.35
N GLY A 510 6.67 -13.91 28.69
CA GLY A 510 5.38 -13.98 28.01
C GLY A 510 4.60 -15.22 28.44
N GLU A 511 4.95 -15.83 29.57
CA GLU A 511 4.25 -17.00 30.11
C GLU A 511 3.07 -16.55 30.98
N PRO A 512 1.89 -17.18 30.83
CA PRO A 512 0.74 -16.90 31.68
C PRO A 512 0.92 -17.50 33.09
N PRO A 513 0.11 -17.07 34.09
CA PRO A 513 0.21 -17.58 35.46
C PRO A 513 0.10 -19.11 35.61
N TRP A 514 -0.55 -19.78 34.66
CA TRP A 514 -0.71 -21.23 34.64
C TRP A 514 0.43 -22.00 33.95
N ALA A 515 1.47 -21.33 33.44
CA ALA A 515 2.53 -21.97 32.66
C ALA A 515 3.29 -23.07 33.44
N SER A 516 3.48 -22.90 34.75
CA SER A 516 4.13 -23.89 35.61
C SER A 516 3.30 -25.18 35.74
N TYR A 517 1.98 -25.09 35.62
CA TYR A 517 1.08 -26.24 35.62
C TYR A 517 1.05 -26.93 34.26
N SER A 518 1.03 -26.17 33.17
CA SER A 518 1.06 -26.73 31.81
C SER A 518 2.36 -27.48 31.54
N LYS A 519 3.51 -26.94 31.97
CA LYS A 519 4.82 -27.59 31.80
C LYS A 519 4.92 -28.90 32.58
N ARG A 520 4.40 -28.95 33.82
CA ARG A 520 4.35 -30.20 34.61
C ARG A 520 3.49 -31.28 33.94
N LYS A 521 2.28 -30.93 33.49
CA LYS A 521 1.41 -31.86 32.76
C LYS A 521 2.00 -32.38 31.46
N GLU A 522 2.73 -31.54 30.73
CA GLU A 522 3.41 -31.96 29.49
C GLU A 522 4.53 -32.97 29.77
N VAL A 523 5.29 -32.77 30.85
CA VAL A 523 6.29 -33.74 31.30
C VAL A 523 5.61 -35.05 31.73
N GLU A 524 4.57 -35.01 32.55
CA GLU A 524 3.82 -36.21 33.00
C GLU A 524 3.27 -37.03 31.81
N ILE A 525 2.71 -36.36 30.80
CA ILE A 525 2.20 -37.01 29.57
C ILE A 525 3.35 -37.62 28.75
N ASN A 526 4.49 -36.94 28.64
CA ASN A 526 5.62 -37.41 27.85
C ASN A 526 6.46 -38.48 28.57
N THR A 527 6.49 -38.52 29.90
CA THR A 527 7.22 -39.52 30.69
C THR A 527 6.36 -40.71 31.12
N GLY A 528 5.05 -40.66 30.91
CA GLY A 528 4.12 -41.73 31.28
C GLY A 528 4.03 -41.97 32.80
N VAL A 529 4.45 -41.00 33.60
CA VAL A 529 4.41 -41.08 35.07
C VAL A 529 3.20 -40.28 35.54
N SER A 530 2.14 -41.00 35.89
CA SER A 530 0.91 -40.46 36.50
C SER A 530 1.07 -40.19 37.99
#